data_AF-A0A6I9PTC2-F1
#
_entry.id   AF-A0A6I9PTC2-F1
#
_cell.length_a   1.000
_cell.length_b   1.000
_cell.length_c   1.000
_cell.angle_alpha   90.00
_cell.angle_beta   90.00
_cell.angle_gamma   90.00
#
_symmetry.space_group_name_H-M   'P 1'
#
loop_
_entity.id
_entity.type
_entity.pdbx_description
1 polymer ?
#
loop_
_entity_poly.entity_id
_entity_poly.type
_entity_poly.pdbx_seq_one_letter_code
_entity_poly.pdbx_strand_id
1 'polypeptide(L)'
;MNSRRPPDGGYGWVVVMSAFFIMGLTAAVLKNFGLFFLDIQSHFQVMTSTTSWVTSTTIGMFHLGAPLASVLTLRFSQRVVIILGGLLSASGMLLASLDLSLPWLYLTMGVMQGNTLEAFPLFSRSPSLLAFYSRPHHPSLCVQDYKLNFGLYNKYVDNIWHGGVATIESCQGAEVWGVIWTLSNENLPSLDNQEGVNESYYSPLELSLETDKGLLLCRTYQMNNFHACPPSPQYKQVVCLGAEQNGLPVDYLKRLQAIETNNYSGPSLLDQITTVTK
;
A
#
# COMPACT_ATOMS: atom_id res chain seq x y z
N MET A 1 23.51 -18.65 6.05
CA MET A 1 22.16 -18.68 5.45
C MET A 1 21.16 -18.44 6.58
N ASN A 2 20.74 -17.19 6.80
CA ASN A 2 19.70 -16.86 7.79
C ASN A 2 18.40 -16.55 7.02
N SER A 3 17.37 -17.37 7.21
CA SER A 3 16.08 -17.14 6.59
C SER A 3 15.45 -15.89 7.21
N ARG A 4 15.21 -14.86 6.41
CA ARG A 4 14.37 -13.71 6.79
C ARG A 4 13.03 -14.28 7.27
N ARG A 5 12.73 -14.18 8.57
CA ARG A 5 11.40 -14.53 9.05
C ARG A 5 10.43 -13.52 8.42
N PRO A 6 9.35 -13.96 7.78
CA PRO A 6 8.40 -13.05 7.18
C PRO A 6 7.84 -12.11 8.28
N PRO A 7 7.60 -10.83 7.96
CA PRO A 7 7.33 -9.75 8.93
C PRO A 7 6.10 -9.96 9.82
N ASP A 8 5.26 -10.96 9.52
CA ASP A 8 4.04 -11.30 10.28
C ASP A 8 4.06 -12.70 10.92
N GLY A 9 5.22 -13.34 11.06
CA GLY A 9 5.32 -14.65 11.75
C GLY A 9 4.51 -15.78 11.11
N GLY A 10 4.19 -15.67 9.81
CA GLY A 10 3.39 -16.65 9.06
C GLY A 10 1.91 -16.29 8.88
N TYR A 11 1.41 -15.23 9.53
CA TYR A 11 0.01 -14.79 9.36
C TYR A 11 -0.32 -14.38 7.90
N GLY A 12 0.68 -14.00 7.11
CA GLY A 12 0.54 -13.79 5.68
C GLY A 12 -0.09 -14.98 4.93
N TRP A 13 0.18 -16.22 5.35
CA TRP A 13 -0.47 -17.40 4.75
C TRP A 13 -1.96 -17.47 5.06
N VAL A 14 -2.39 -17.03 6.24
CA VAL A 14 -3.80 -16.95 6.59
C VAL A 14 -4.49 -15.93 5.69
N VAL A 15 -3.85 -14.78 5.43
CA VAL A 15 -4.37 -13.74 4.53
C VAL A 15 -4.45 -14.26 3.08
N VAL A 16 -3.42 -14.95 2.59
CA VAL A 16 -3.40 -15.55 1.24
C VAL A 16 -4.50 -16.59 1.09
N MET A 17 -4.64 -17.50 2.05
CA MET A 17 -5.71 -18.51 2.03
C MET A 17 -7.10 -17.86 2.08
N SER A 18 -7.27 -16.83 2.91
CA SER A 18 -8.54 -16.08 2.99
C SER A 18 -8.86 -15.38 1.66
N ALA A 19 -7.88 -14.73 1.04
CA ALA A 19 -8.03 -14.10 -0.27
C ALA A 19 -8.36 -15.13 -1.37
N PHE A 20 -7.71 -16.29 -1.34
CA PHE A 20 -8.02 -17.40 -2.24
C PHE A 20 -9.48 -17.84 -2.13
N PHE A 21 -9.98 -18.04 -0.91
CA PHE A 21 -11.38 -18.43 -0.71
C PHE A 21 -12.37 -17.34 -1.13
N ILE A 22 -12.10 -16.07 -0.78
CA ILE A 22 -12.95 -14.95 -1.19
C ILE A 22 -13.03 -14.88 -2.72
N MET A 23 -11.88 -14.87 -3.41
CA MET A 23 -11.83 -14.81 -4.87
C MET A 23 -12.48 -16.04 -5.51
N GLY A 24 -12.20 -17.22 -4.97
CA GLY A 24 -12.73 -18.48 -5.46
C GLY A 24 -14.25 -18.55 -5.32
N LEU A 25 -14.80 -18.15 -4.18
CA LEU A 25 -16.24 -18.13 -3.94
C LEU A 25 -16.94 -17.10 -4.84
N THR A 26 -16.39 -15.89 -4.97
CA THR A 26 -16.94 -14.87 -5.88
C THR A 26 -16.97 -15.37 -7.33
N ALA A 27 -15.88 -15.97 -7.81
CA ALA A 27 -15.82 -16.53 -9.16
C ALA A 27 -16.76 -17.74 -9.34
N ALA A 28 -16.87 -18.60 -8.33
CA ALA A 28 -17.71 -19.79 -8.36
C ALA A 28 -19.20 -19.43 -8.50
N VAL A 29 -19.70 -18.43 -7.77
CA VAL A 29 -21.10 -18.00 -7.85
C VAL A 29 -21.43 -17.50 -9.26
N LEU A 30 -20.59 -16.65 -9.85
CA LEU A 30 -20.76 -16.13 -11.22
C LEU A 30 -20.75 -17.24 -12.27
N LYS A 31 -19.87 -18.25 -12.12
CA LYS A 31 -19.78 -19.37 -13.06
C LYS A 31 -20.93 -20.36 -12.91
N ASN A 32 -21.36 -20.65 -11.68
CA ASN A 32 -22.44 -21.58 -11.41
C ASN A 32 -23.80 -21.04 -11.85
N PHE A 33 -23.98 -19.72 -11.99
CA PHE A 33 -25.18 -19.15 -12.59
C PHE A 33 -25.49 -19.74 -13.98
N GLY A 34 -24.45 -20.08 -14.75
CA GLY A 34 -24.63 -20.70 -16.06
C GLY A 34 -25.42 -22.00 -16.03
N LEU A 35 -25.38 -22.74 -14.91
CA LEU A 35 -26.15 -23.97 -14.73
C LEU A 35 -27.66 -23.70 -14.59
N PHE A 36 -28.02 -22.61 -13.91
CA PHE A 36 -29.41 -22.22 -13.67
C PHE A 36 -30.01 -21.37 -14.79
N PHE A 37 -29.19 -20.96 -15.77
CA PHE A 37 -29.60 -19.99 -16.79
C PHE A 37 -30.85 -20.42 -17.57
N LEU A 38 -30.86 -21.67 -18.05
CA LEU A 38 -31.98 -22.20 -18.83
C LEU A 38 -33.23 -22.42 -17.96
N ASP A 39 -33.02 -22.84 -16.70
CA ASP A 39 -34.11 -23.04 -15.75
C ASP A 39 -34.81 -21.71 -15.45
N ILE A 40 -34.06 -20.65 -15.16
CA ILE A 40 -34.59 -19.29 -14.93
C ILE A 40 -35.34 -18.79 -16.17
N GLN A 41 -34.77 -19.01 -17.36
CA GLN A 41 -35.39 -18.60 -18.62
C GLN A 41 -36.75 -19.29 -18.80
N SER A 42 -36.83 -20.59 -18.51
CA SER A 42 -38.06 -21.37 -18.61
C SER A 42 -39.07 -21.03 -17.49
N HIS A 43 -38.59 -20.76 -16.28
CA HIS A 43 -39.44 -20.43 -15.14
C HIS A 43 -40.17 -19.10 -15.35
N PHE A 44 -39.42 -18.04 -15.71
CA PHE A 44 -39.98 -16.71 -15.93
C PHE A 44 -40.54 -16.51 -17.35
N GLN A 45 -40.41 -17.49 -18.24
CA GLN A 45 -40.88 -17.43 -19.64
C GLN A 45 -40.35 -16.20 -20.40
N VAL A 46 -39.06 -15.89 -20.18
CA VAL A 46 -38.40 -14.72 -20.79
C VAL A 46 -37.38 -15.14 -21.84
N MET A 47 -36.89 -14.17 -22.63
CA MET A 47 -35.82 -14.42 -23.59
C MET A 47 -34.46 -14.57 -22.90
N THR A 48 -33.53 -15.22 -23.60
CA THR A 48 -32.11 -15.32 -23.21
C THR A 48 -31.50 -13.93 -22.94
N SER A 49 -31.81 -12.94 -23.79
CA SER A 49 -31.31 -11.57 -23.64
C SER A 49 -31.81 -10.88 -22.37
N THR A 50 -33.00 -11.23 -21.90
CA THR A 50 -33.56 -10.70 -20.65
C THR A 50 -32.90 -11.39 -19.46
N THR A 51 -32.79 -12.72 -19.49
CA THR A 51 -32.16 -13.52 -18.42
C THR A 51 -30.69 -13.17 -18.20
N SER A 52 -29.95 -12.84 -19.27
CA SER A 52 -28.53 -12.48 -19.17
C SER A 52 -28.25 -11.17 -18.42
N TRP A 53 -29.26 -10.33 -18.20
CA TRP A 53 -29.10 -9.13 -17.37
C TRP A 53 -28.77 -9.46 -15.91
N VAL A 54 -29.13 -10.64 -15.39
CA VAL A 54 -28.79 -11.03 -14.01
C VAL A 54 -27.26 -11.04 -13.82
N THR A 55 -26.52 -11.73 -14.67
CA THR A 55 -25.05 -11.77 -14.59
C THR A 55 -24.41 -10.48 -15.10
N SER A 56 -25.00 -9.83 -16.10
CA SER A 56 -24.45 -8.59 -16.66
C SER A 56 -24.51 -7.44 -15.64
N THR A 57 -25.60 -7.33 -14.88
CA THR A 57 -25.70 -6.36 -13.78
C THR A 57 -24.75 -6.68 -12.64
N THR A 58 -24.55 -7.96 -12.32
CA THR A 58 -23.57 -8.41 -11.32
C THR A 58 -22.15 -7.94 -11.69
N ILE A 59 -21.70 -8.23 -12.91
CA ILE A 59 -20.38 -7.83 -13.41
C ILE A 59 -20.28 -6.30 -13.53
N GLY A 60 -21.34 -5.63 -13.99
CA GLY A 60 -21.40 -4.18 -14.05
C GLY A 60 -21.22 -3.55 -12.68
N MET A 61 -21.93 -4.05 -11.65
CA MET A 61 -21.81 -3.52 -10.29
C MET A 61 -20.48 -3.86 -9.64
N PHE A 62 -19.90 -5.01 -10.00
CA PHE A 62 -18.55 -5.36 -9.58
C PHE A 62 -17.58 -4.23 -9.98
N HIS A 63 -17.56 -3.85 -11.25
CA HIS A 63 -16.66 -2.77 -11.70
C HIS A 63 -17.02 -1.38 -11.16
N LEU A 64 -18.31 -1.04 -11.08
CA LEU A 64 -18.74 0.25 -10.52
C LEU A 64 -18.52 0.37 -9.00
N GLY A 65 -18.45 -0.76 -8.30
CA GLY A 65 -18.15 -0.82 -6.87
C GLY A 65 -16.67 -0.56 -6.54
N ALA A 66 -15.76 -0.66 -7.51
CA ALA A 66 -14.33 -0.54 -7.28
C ALA A 66 -13.88 0.84 -6.76
N PRO A 67 -14.35 1.98 -7.33
CA PRO A 67 -14.05 3.30 -6.79
C PRO A 67 -14.66 3.52 -5.40
N LEU A 68 -15.88 3.03 -5.18
CA LEU A 68 -16.57 3.14 -3.89
C LEU A 68 -15.82 2.38 -2.79
N ALA A 69 -15.43 1.14 -3.06
CA ALA A 69 -14.63 0.33 -2.16
C ALA A 69 -13.29 1.01 -1.82
N SER A 70 -12.64 1.62 -2.81
CA SER A 70 -11.37 2.34 -2.63
C SER A 70 -11.50 3.58 -1.76
N VAL A 71 -12.63 4.29 -1.81
CA VAL A 71 -12.89 5.43 -0.91
C VAL A 71 -13.24 4.95 0.50
N LEU A 72 -14.00 3.85 0.62
CA LEU A 72 -14.40 3.32 1.92
C LEU A 72 -13.20 2.79 2.72
N THR A 73 -12.21 2.19 2.07
CA THR A 73 -10.97 1.73 2.75
C THR A 73 -10.10 2.88 3.25
N LEU A 74 -10.30 4.11 2.76
CA LEU A 74 -9.66 5.31 3.32
C LEU A 74 -10.33 5.78 4.61
N ARG A 75 -11.61 5.42 4.84
CA ARG A 75 -12.42 5.87 5.99
C ARG A 75 -12.59 4.78 7.05
N PHE A 76 -12.60 3.52 6.65
CA PHE A 76 -12.85 2.37 7.51
C PHE A 76 -11.76 1.31 7.35
N SER A 77 -11.52 0.54 8.41
CA SER A 77 -10.58 -0.58 8.38
C SER A 77 -10.99 -1.61 7.32
N GLN A 78 -10.02 -2.12 6.55
CA GLN A 78 -10.23 -3.11 5.49
C GLN A 78 -10.98 -4.36 5.98
N ARG A 79 -10.77 -4.77 7.23
CA ARG A 79 -11.49 -5.91 7.83
C ARG A 79 -12.99 -5.66 7.91
N VAL A 80 -13.40 -4.44 8.29
CA VAL A 80 -14.80 -4.04 8.40
C VAL A 80 -15.45 -4.02 7.02
N VAL A 81 -14.76 -3.48 6.02
CA VAL A 81 -15.26 -3.41 4.64
C VAL A 81 -15.50 -4.81 4.06
N ILE A 82 -14.59 -5.76 4.31
CA ILE A 82 -14.73 -7.15 3.88
C ILE A 82 -15.92 -7.84 4.56
N ILE A 83 -16.08 -7.68 5.88
CA ILE A 83 -17.18 -8.31 6.63
C ILE A 83 -18.53 -7.76 6.17
N LEU A 84 -18.65 -6.45 5.98
CA LEU A 84 -19.89 -5.82 5.51
C LEU A 84 -20.23 -6.25 4.07
N GLY A 85 -19.23 -6.36 3.20
CA GLY A 85 -19.40 -6.90 1.85
C GLY A 85 -19.92 -8.33 1.86
N GLY A 86 -19.33 -9.20 2.68
CA GLY A 86 -19.75 -10.60 2.78
C GLY A 86 -21.15 -10.77 3.34
N LEU A 87 -21.53 -9.98 4.35
CA LEU A 87 -22.90 -9.99 4.89
C LEU A 87 -23.93 -9.51 3.85
N LEU A 88 -23.59 -8.48 3.07
CA LEU A 88 -24.46 -7.98 2.01
C LEU A 88 -24.64 -9.03 0.89
N SER A 89 -23.54 -9.66 0.47
CA SER A 89 -23.50 -10.73 -0.53
C SER A 89 -24.31 -11.96 -0.09
N ALA A 90 -24.12 -12.41 1.16
CA ALA A 90 -24.89 -13.51 1.75
C ALA A 90 -26.39 -13.19 1.84
N SER A 91 -26.73 -11.96 2.24
CA SER A 91 -28.13 -11.50 2.27
C SER A 91 -28.75 -11.47 0.87
N GLY A 92 -27.98 -11.03 -0.14
CA GLY A 92 -28.40 -11.06 -1.55
C GLY A 92 -28.72 -12.47 -2.02
N MET A 93 -27.85 -13.45 -1.75
CA MET A 93 -28.10 -14.85 -2.12
C MET A 93 -29.33 -15.43 -1.39
N LEU A 94 -29.51 -15.15 -0.11
CA LEU A 94 -30.67 -15.59 0.66
C LEU A 94 -31.97 -15.03 0.09
N LEU A 95 -32.00 -13.74 -0.24
CA LEU A 95 -33.18 -13.10 -0.83
C LEU A 95 -33.45 -13.59 -2.26
N ALA A 96 -32.41 -13.88 -3.05
CA ALA A 96 -32.55 -14.46 -4.38
C ALA A 96 -33.22 -15.84 -4.33
N SER A 97 -33.01 -16.62 -3.25
CA SER A 97 -33.61 -17.95 -3.08
C SER A 97 -35.14 -17.95 -2.89
N LEU A 98 -35.73 -16.78 -2.62
CA LEU A 98 -37.18 -16.63 -2.44
C LEU A 98 -37.97 -16.59 -3.75
N ASP A 99 -37.27 -16.55 -4.89
CA ASP A 99 -37.84 -16.67 -6.24
C ASP A 99 -39.03 -15.72 -6.51
N LEU A 100 -38.92 -14.48 -6.02
CA LEU A 100 -40.07 -13.55 -5.99
C LEU A 100 -40.43 -13.02 -7.38
N SER A 101 -39.44 -12.56 -8.15
CA SER A 101 -39.60 -12.11 -9.54
C SER A 101 -38.24 -11.86 -10.20
N LEU A 102 -38.23 -11.75 -11.53
CA LEU A 102 -37.01 -11.47 -12.30
C LEU A 102 -36.35 -10.10 -11.95
N PRO A 103 -37.10 -8.99 -11.76
CA PRO A 103 -36.51 -7.75 -11.23
C PRO A 103 -35.89 -7.89 -9.83
N TRP A 104 -36.49 -8.69 -8.94
CA TRP A 104 -35.90 -8.99 -7.63
C TRP A 104 -34.59 -9.76 -7.77
N LEU A 105 -34.48 -10.64 -8.77
CA LEU A 105 -33.24 -11.34 -9.07
C LEU A 105 -32.14 -10.38 -9.56
N TYR A 106 -32.47 -9.37 -10.39
CA TYR A 106 -31.51 -8.32 -10.76
C TYR A 106 -31.05 -7.50 -9.56
N LEU A 107 -31.93 -7.20 -8.61
CA LEU A 107 -31.57 -6.44 -7.42
C LEU A 107 -30.69 -7.26 -6.46
N THR A 108 -31.08 -8.51 -6.19
CA THR A 108 -30.44 -9.36 -5.18
C THR A 108 -29.14 -9.97 -5.68
N MET A 109 -29.15 -10.64 -6.84
CA MET A 109 -27.94 -11.21 -7.45
C MET A 109 -27.10 -10.14 -8.16
N GLY A 110 -27.74 -9.21 -8.86
CA GLY A 110 -27.02 -8.18 -9.62
C GLY A 110 -26.45 -7.09 -8.71
N VAL A 111 -27.31 -6.37 -7.98
CA VAL A 111 -26.88 -5.21 -7.19
C VAL A 111 -26.28 -5.63 -5.84
N MET A 112 -27.00 -6.35 -4.99
CA MET A 112 -26.50 -6.64 -3.63
C MET A 112 -25.24 -7.51 -3.66
N GLN A 113 -25.22 -8.55 -4.49
CA GLN A 113 -24.04 -9.40 -4.63
C GLN A 113 -22.96 -8.82 -5.55
N GLY A 114 -23.32 -8.05 -6.58
CA GLY A 114 -22.34 -7.37 -7.44
C GLY A 114 -21.61 -6.20 -6.76
N ASN A 115 -22.14 -5.61 -5.68
CA ASN A 115 -21.43 -4.63 -4.84
C ASN A 115 -20.38 -5.35 -3.97
N THR A 116 -19.35 -5.94 -4.58
CA THR A 116 -18.30 -6.70 -3.90
C THR A 116 -17.30 -5.80 -3.20
N LEU A 117 -17.71 -5.16 -2.10
CA LEU A 117 -16.80 -4.44 -1.20
C LEU A 117 -15.69 -5.36 -0.63
N GLU A 118 -15.89 -6.68 -0.65
CA GLU A 118 -14.99 -7.69 -0.11
C GLU A 118 -13.78 -8.06 -0.98
N ALA A 119 -13.88 -7.95 -2.31
CA ALA A 119 -12.81 -8.39 -3.22
C ALA A 119 -11.82 -7.27 -3.59
N PHE A 120 -12.27 -6.02 -3.64
CA PHE A 120 -11.46 -4.87 -4.09
C PHE A 120 -10.34 -4.41 -3.15
N PRO A 121 -10.49 -4.44 -1.82
CA PRO A 121 -9.43 -4.03 -0.91
C PRO A 121 -8.15 -4.88 -1.03
N LEU A 122 -8.28 -6.12 -1.52
CA LEU A 122 -7.15 -7.01 -1.79
C LEU A 122 -6.33 -6.59 -3.02
N PHE A 123 -6.95 -5.94 -4.01
CA PHE A 123 -6.27 -5.43 -5.20
C PHE A 123 -5.76 -3.99 -5.05
N SER A 124 -6.48 -3.15 -4.28
CA SER A 124 -6.15 -1.72 -4.14
C SER A 124 -4.93 -1.47 -3.26
N ARG A 125 -4.57 -2.42 -2.39
CA ARG A 125 -3.33 -2.38 -1.59
C ARG A 125 -2.15 -3.02 -2.32
N SER A 126 -1.98 -2.70 -3.60
CA SER A 126 -0.63 -2.72 -4.17
C SER A 126 0.19 -1.62 -3.47
N PRO A 127 1.44 -1.88 -3.05
CA PRO A 127 2.30 -0.90 -2.36
C PRO A 127 2.45 0.44 -3.09
N SER A 128 2.16 0.48 -4.40
CA SER A 128 2.24 1.68 -5.24
C SER A 128 1.22 2.78 -4.89
N LEU A 129 0.06 2.46 -4.30
CA LEU A 129 -1.00 3.45 -4.02
C LEU A 129 -0.85 4.16 -2.65
N LEU A 130 -0.21 3.52 -1.66
CA LEU A 130 0.08 4.15 -0.37
C LEU A 130 1.10 5.31 -0.49
N ALA A 131 2.00 5.22 -1.48
CA ALA A 131 2.93 6.30 -1.82
C ALA A 131 2.23 7.56 -2.37
N PHE A 132 1.00 7.44 -2.90
CA PHE A 132 0.27 8.55 -3.51
C PHE A 132 -0.62 9.35 -2.55
N TYR A 133 -0.95 8.81 -1.36
CA TYR A 133 -1.97 9.40 -0.48
C TYR A 133 -1.45 10.04 0.80
N SER A 134 -0.18 9.88 1.12
CA SER A 134 0.45 10.77 2.10
C SER A 134 0.71 12.07 1.33
N ARG A 135 0.02 13.17 1.64
CA ARG A 135 0.43 14.51 1.19
C ARG A 135 1.18 15.17 2.33
N PRO A 136 2.35 15.78 2.10
CA PRO A 136 3.01 16.53 3.16
C PRO A 136 2.20 17.80 3.44
N HIS A 137 1.76 17.98 4.69
CA HIS A 137 1.09 19.21 5.13
C HIS A 137 2.10 20.36 5.39
N HIS A 138 3.39 20.03 5.52
CA HIS A 138 4.51 20.95 5.66
C HIS A 138 5.63 20.48 4.70
N PRO A 139 5.95 21.24 3.64
CA PRO A 139 6.70 20.71 2.50
C PRO A 139 8.17 20.38 2.82
N SER A 140 8.77 21.08 3.78
CA SER A 140 10.16 20.84 4.17
C SER A 140 10.42 21.33 5.58
N LEU A 141 11.28 20.60 6.32
CA LEU A 141 11.64 20.94 7.68
C LEU A 141 13.11 20.65 7.94
N CYS A 142 13.74 21.53 8.71
CA CYS A 142 15.13 21.40 9.13
C CYS A 142 15.24 20.76 10.50
N VAL A 143 16.05 19.72 10.61
CA VAL A 143 16.47 19.09 11.86
C VAL A 143 17.87 19.60 12.20
N GLN A 144 17.98 20.33 13.31
CA GLN A 144 19.26 20.85 13.81
C GLN A 144 20.03 19.80 14.60
N ASP A 145 21.36 19.93 14.63
CA ASP A 145 22.30 19.06 15.33
C ASP A 145 22.36 17.61 14.83
N TYR A 146 21.93 17.41 13.57
CA TYR A 146 22.06 16.14 12.85
C TYR A 146 22.69 16.35 11.49
N LYS A 147 23.39 15.32 11.02
CA LYS A 147 23.99 15.25 9.69
C LYS A 147 23.47 14.01 8.95
N LEU A 148 23.20 14.18 7.66
CA LEU A 148 22.87 13.07 6.76
C LEU A 148 24.14 12.28 6.45
N ASN A 149 24.07 10.97 6.64
CA ASN A 149 25.14 10.04 6.33
C ASN A 149 24.58 8.84 5.54
N PHE A 150 25.46 8.08 4.90
CA PHE A 150 25.12 6.87 4.15
C PHE A 150 25.96 5.72 4.64
N GLY A 151 25.32 4.58 4.84
CA GLY A 151 26.02 3.43 5.36
C GLY A 151 25.24 2.14 5.32
N LEU A 152 25.86 1.12 5.91
CA LEU A 152 25.30 -0.22 6.05
C LEU A 152 25.41 -0.65 7.51
N TYR A 153 24.42 -1.38 8.01
CA TYR A 153 24.44 -1.92 9.37
C TYR A 153 25.57 -2.95 9.60
N ASN A 154 26.19 -3.45 8.53
CA ASN A 154 27.33 -4.37 8.59
C ASN A 154 28.23 -4.20 7.34
N LYS A 155 29.50 -4.61 7.41
CA LYS A 155 30.50 -4.44 6.33
C LYS A 155 30.20 -5.22 5.05
N TYR A 156 29.45 -6.32 5.15
CA TYR A 156 29.14 -7.22 4.04
C TYR A 156 27.63 -7.42 3.91
N VAL A 157 26.92 -6.33 3.62
CA VAL A 157 25.47 -6.38 3.36
C VAL A 157 25.25 -6.12 1.89
N ASP A 158 24.75 -7.14 1.19
CA ASP A 158 24.13 -6.93 -0.11
C ASP A 158 22.67 -6.52 0.14
N ASN A 159 22.33 -5.30 -0.26
CA ASN A 159 20.99 -4.74 -0.13
C ASN A 159 20.43 -4.42 -1.52
N ILE A 160 19.12 -4.18 -1.58
CA ILE A 160 18.38 -3.89 -2.82
C ILE A 160 18.86 -2.63 -3.55
N TRP A 161 19.59 -1.75 -2.87
CA TRP A 161 20.13 -0.51 -3.40
C TRP A 161 21.58 -0.65 -3.84
N HIS A 162 22.23 -1.78 -3.54
CA HIS A 162 23.64 -2.06 -3.82
C HIS A 162 24.59 -0.91 -3.40
N GLY A 163 24.31 -0.27 -2.26
CA GLY A 163 25.10 0.85 -1.74
C GLY A 163 24.64 1.27 -0.33
N GLY A 164 25.32 2.27 0.24
CA GLY A 164 24.94 2.84 1.53
C GLY A 164 23.54 3.45 1.49
N VAL A 165 22.73 3.16 2.50
CA VAL A 165 21.38 3.74 2.67
C VAL A 165 21.43 4.89 3.68
N ALA A 166 20.45 5.79 3.58
CA ALA A 166 20.45 7.02 4.36
C ALA A 166 20.27 6.76 5.87
N THR A 167 21.02 7.49 6.67
CA THR A 167 20.83 7.59 8.12
C THR A 167 21.14 9.02 8.57
N ILE A 168 20.66 9.39 9.74
CA ILE A 168 21.08 10.62 10.41
C ILE A 168 22.03 10.28 11.56
N GLU A 169 22.95 11.19 11.85
CA GLU A 169 23.93 11.07 12.93
C GLU A 169 23.99 12.39 13.69
N SER A 170 24.03 12.35 15.02
CA SER A 170 24.11 13.57 15.82
C SER A 170 25.45 14.28 15.56
N CYS A 171 25.37 15.53 15.16
CA CYS A 171 26.51 16.36 14.80
C CYS A 171 26.17 17.82 15.09
N GLN A 172 26.78 18.37 16.14
CA GLN A 172 26.47 19.71 16.62
C GLN A 172 26.72 20.77 15.53
N GLY A 173 25.74 21.65 15.30
CA GLY A 173 25.80 22.69 14.27
C GLY A 173 25.58 22.20 12.83
N ALA A 174 25.32 20.91 12.61
CA ALA A 174 24.86 20.39 11.33
C ALA A 174 23.33 20.51 11.20
N GLU A 175 22.86 20.46 9.96
CA GLU A 175 21.43 20.46 9.65
C GLU A 175 21.07 19.44 8.56
N VAL A 176 19.93 18.78 8.76
CA VAL A 176 19.32 17.84 7.82
C VAL A 176 17.93 18.33 7.45
N TRP A 177 17.68 18.48 6.16
CA TRP A 177 16.35 18.79 5.65
C TRP A 177 15.62 17.51 5.27
N GLY A 178 14.34 17.45 5.64
CA GLY A 178 13.47 16.32 5.35
C GLY A 178 12.03 16.75 5.07
N VAL A 179 11.19 15.75 4.84
CA VAL A 179 9.76 15.91 4.57
C VAL A 179 8.96 15.30 5.72
N ILE A 180 7.92 16.01 6.19
CA ILE A 180 7.04 15.50 7.24
C ILE A 180 5.83 14.82 6.60
N TRP A 181 5.62 13.56 6.96
CA TRP A 181 4.44 12.78 6.58
C TRP A 181 3.51 12.61 7.77
N THR A 182 2.21 12.89 7.56
CA THR A 182 1.18 12.61 8.57
C THR A 182 0.59 11.24 8.30
N LEU A 183 0.72 10.34 9.27
CA LEU A 183 0.25 8.95 9.20
C LEU A 183 -0.56 8.61 10.44
N SER A 184 -1.50 7.67 10.31
CA SER A 184 -2.20 7.10 11.48
C SER A 184 -1.25 6.30 12.36
N ASN A 185 -1.42 6.36 13.67
CA ASN A 185 -0.66 5.56 14.65
C ASN A 185 -0.80 4.05 14.43
N GLU A 186 -1.88 3.61 13.76
CA GLU A 186 -2.06 2.20 13.37
C GLU A 186 -0.96 1.70 12.42
N ASN A 187 -0.28 2.61 11.70
CA ASN A 187 0.79 2.26 10.77
C ASN A 187 2.17 2.17 11.44
N LEU A 188 2.31 2.57 12.72
CA LEU A 188 3.60 2.55 13.42
C LEU A 188 4.27 1.18 13.40
N PRO A 189 3.58 0.05 13.68
CA PRO A 189 4.23 -1.27 13.61
C PRO A 189 4.71 -1.62 12.19
N SER A 190 3.98 -1.17 11.16
CA SER A 190 4.38 -1.41 9.78
C SER A 190 5.61 -0.59 9.38
N LEU A 191 5.75 0.63 9.90
CA LEU A 191 6.94 1.46 9.66
C LEU A 191 8.15 0.89 10.40
N ASP A 192 7.99 0.56 11.69
CA ASP A 192 9.05 -0.05 12.51
C ASP A 192 9.56 -1.36 11.86
N ASN A 193 8.65 -2.17 11.29
CA ASN A 193 9.02 -3.38 10.55
C ASN A 193 9.76 -3.10 9.23
N GLN A 194 9.39 -2.06 8.49
CA GLN A 194 10.05 -1.70 7.23
C GLN A 194 11.48 -1.21 7.45
N GLU A 195 11.70 -0.48 8.53
CA GLU A 195 13.01 0.04 8.93
C GLU A 195 13.88 -1.01 9.67
N GLY A 196 13.31 -2.20 9.93
CA GLY A 196 14.01 -3.29 10.60
C GLY A 196 14.35 -2.99 12.06
N VAL A 197 13.44 -2.32 12.78
CA VAL A 197 13.61 -1.97 14.20
C VAL A 197 13.72 -3.23 15.07
N ASN A 198 12.92 -4.27 14.76
CA ASN A 198 12.98 -5.56 15.46
C ASN A 198 14.33 -6.28 15.25
N GLU A 199 14.94 -6.08 14.08
CA GLU A 199 16.27 -6.58 13.73
C GLU A 199 17.40 -5.65 14.21
N SER A 200 17.08 -4.56 14.91
CA SER A 200 18.02 -3.55 15.39
C SER A 200 18.83 -2.86 14.29
N TYR A 201 18.34 -2.82 13.05
CA TYR A 201 18.99 -2.08 11.96
C TYR A 201 18.89 -0.58 12.19
N TYR A 202 17.69 -0.11 12.54
CA TYR A 202 17.42 1.27 12.92
C TYR A 202 16.76 1.31 14.31
N SER A 203 16.95 2.42 15.00
CA SER A 203 16.20 2.77 16.21
C SER A 203 15.28 3.95 15.92
N PRO A 204 14.03 3.93 16.43
CA PRO A 204 13.15 5.06 16.34
C PRO A 204 13.69 6.21 17.20
N LEU A 205 13.59 7.43 16.68
CA LEU A 205 14.01 8.67 17.30
C LEU A 205 12.86 9.67 17.24
N GLU A 206 12.54 10.29 18.37
CA GLU A 206 11.56 11.37 18.44
C GLU A 206 12.26 12.72 18.42
N LEU A 207 11.85 13.57 17.48
CA LEU A 207 12.41 14.89 17.26
C LEU A 207 11.32 15.93 17.46
N SER A 208 11.59 16.91 18.32
CA SER A 208 10.75 18.09 18.47
C SER A 208 11.23 19.16 17.49
N LEU A 209 10.36 19.54 16.56
CA LEU A 209 10.73 20.39 15.44
C LEU A 209 9.87 21.64 15.45
N GLU A 210 10.50 22.81 15.39
CA GLU A 210 9.78 24.08 15.33
C GLU A 210 9.22 24.31 13.92
N THR A 211 7.92 24.56 13.84
CA THR A 211 7.23 24.94 12.62
C THR A 211 6.57 26.30 12.80
N ASP A 212 6.17 26.95 11.70
CA ASP A 212 5.41 28.21 11.73
C ASP A 212 4.11 28.12 12.57
N LYS A 213 3.61 26.91 12.83
CA LYS A 213 2.39 26.64 13.60
C LYS A 213 2.64 26.17 15.04
N GLY A 214 3.91 26.14 15.46
CA GLY A 214 4.34 25.67 16.77
C GLY A 214 5.22 24.42 16.71
N LEU A 215 5.53 23.89 17.89
CA LEU A 215 6.38 22.71 18.05
C LEU A 215 5.63 21.45 17.59
N LEU A 216 6.23 20.70 16.67
CA LEU A 216 5.71 19.43 16.18
C LEU A 216 6.62 18.29 16.62
N LEU A 217 6.04 17.27 17.26
CA LEU A 217 6.76 16.05 17.61
C LEU A 217 6.69 15.08 16.42
N CYS A 218 7.84 14.76 15.84
CA CYS A 218 7.98 13.87 14.71
C CYS A 218 8.79 12.62 15.10
N ARG A 219 8.43 11.47 14.53
CA ARG A 219 9.21 10.25 14.63
C ARG A 219 10.06 10.07 13.37
N THR A 220 11.32 9.72 13.55
CA THR A 220 12.28 9.38 12.49
C THR A 220 13.05 8.11 12.90
N TYR A 221 13.97 7.66 12.05
CA TYR A 221 14.77 6.47 12.28
C TYR A 221 16.26 6.77 12.09
N GLN A 222 17.07 6.27 13.02
CA GLN A 222 18.52 6.38 12.98
C GLN A 222 19.14 4.98 12.93
N MET A 223 20.08 4.74 11.99
CA MET A 223 20.75 3.45 11.87
C MET A 223 21.69 3.20 13.05
N ASN A 224 21.65 1.99 13.60
CA ASN A 224 22.52 1.59 14.69
C ASN A 224 23.87 1.08 14.16
N ASN A 225 24.98 1.53 14.76
CA ASN A 225 26.34 1.00 14.53
C ASN A 225 26.73 0.83 13.04
N PHE A 226 26.42 1.83 12.22
CA PHE A 226 26.61 1.74 10.78
C PHE A 226 28.08 1.88 10.36
N HIS A 227 28.42 1.28 9.22
CA HIS A 227 29.66 1.53 8.50
C HIS A 227 29.39 2.51 7.36
N ALA A 228 30.03 3.67 7.42
CA ALA A 228 29.90 4.70 6.40
C ALA A 228 30.39 4.18 5.04
N CYS A 229 29.56 4.30 4.01
CA CYS A 229 29.93 3.98 2.64
C CYS A 229 29.05 4.75 1.64
N PRO A 230 29.56 5.04 0.42
CA PRO A 230 28.80 5.79 -0.57
C PRO A 230 27.49 5.11 -0.98
N PRO A 231 26.42 5.87 -1.28
CA PRO A 231 25.21 5.34 -1.88
C PRO A 231 25.45 4.90 -3.33
N SER A 232 24.53 4.12 -3.88
CA SER A 232 24.50 3.86 -5.31
C SER A 232 23.97 5.06 -6.10
N PRO A 233 24.35 5.21 -7.38
CA PRO A 233 23.82 6.27 -8.24
C PRO A 233 22.27 6.29 -8.29
N GLN A 234 21.65 5.11 -8.34
CA GLN A 234 20.21 4.93 -8.43
C GLN A 234 19.51 5.33 -7.12
N TYR A 235 20.06 4.95 -5.96
CA TYR A 235 19.50 5.37 -4.67
C TYR A 235 19.64 6.88 -4.46
N LYS A 236 20.80 7.46 -4.78
CA LYS A 236 21.01 8.91 -4.75
C LYS A 236 20.01 9.64 -5.64
N GLN A 237 19.75 9.13 -6.84
CA GLN A 237 18.77 9.71 -7.76
C GLN A 237 17.37 9.76 -7.13
N VAL A 238 16.92 8.70 -6.47
CA VAL A 238 15.63 8.66 -5.77
C VAL A 238 15.57 9.71 -4.65
N VAL A 239 16.63 9.84 -3.86
CA VAL A 239 16.71 10.84 -2.78
C VAL A 239 16.65 12.27 -3.34
N CYS A 240 17.39 12.56 -4.41
CA CYS A 240 17.38 13.88 -5.06
C CYS A 240 16.01 14.20 -5.68
N LEU A 241 15.39 13.25 -6.39
CA LEU A 241 14.06 13.44 -6.98
C LEU A 241 13.00 13.67 -5.90
N GLY A 242 13.04 12.91 -4.81
CA GLY A 242 12.13 13.10 -3.68
C GLY A 242 12.30 14.48 -3.02
N ALA A 243 13.54 14.96 -2.89
CA ALA A 243 13.82 16.29 -2.36
C ALA A 243 13.32 17.42 -3.29
N GLU A 244 13.52 17.29 -4.61
CA GLU A 244 13.05 18.25 -5.61
C GLU A 244 11.51 18.29 -5.66
N GLN A 245 10.88 17.12 -5.72
CA GLN A 245 9.42 16.98 -5.78
C GLN A 245 8.72 17.61 -4.58
N ASN A 246 9.33 17.56 -3.39
CA ASN A 246 8.77 18.12 -2.17
C ASN A 246 9.26 19.55 -1.86
N GLY A 247 10.04 20.16 -2.76
CA GLY A 247 10.45 21.56 -2.63
C GLY A 247 11.43 21.82 -1.48
N LEU A 248 12.40 20.92 -1.26
CA LEU A 248 13.50 21.18 -0.32
C LEU A 248 14.38 22.35 -0.82
N PRO A 249 15.07 23.07 0.08
CA PRO A 249 15.88 24.23 -0.29
C PRO A 249 16.93 23.91 -1.36
N VAL A 250 17.10 24.82 -2.32
CA VAL A 250 18.00 24.65 -3.47
C VAL A 250 19.44 24.38 -3.04
N ASP A 251 19.92 25.01 -1.98
CA ASP A 251 21.27 24.77 -1.49
C ASP A 251 21.42 23.37 -0.87
N TYR A 252 20.37 22.85 -0.23
CA TYR A 252 20.35 21.46 0.25
C TYR A 252 20.35 20.47 -0.92
N LEU A 253 19.60 20.75 -1.99
CA LEU A 253 19.61 19.95 -3.22
C LEU A 253 21.01 19.89 -3.84
N LYS A 254 21.73 21.01 -3.91
CA LYS A 254 23.14 21.02 -4.37
C LYS A 254 24.03 20.14 -3.49
N ARG A 255 23.85 20.18 -2.16
CA ARG A 255 24.60 19.29 -1.24
C ARG A 255 24.30 17.83 -1.51
N LEU A 256 23.03 17.46 -1.73
CA LEU A 256 22.64 16.09 -2.08
C LEU A 256 23.27 15.65 -3.42
N GLN A 257 23.25 16.52 -4.42
CA GLN A 257 23.84 16.26 -5.74
C GLN A 257 25.37 16.14 -5.69
N ALA A 258 26.04 16.80 -4.74
CA ALA A 258 27.49 16.73 -4.56
C ALA A 258 27.97 15.42 -3.88
N ILE A 259 27.07 14.59 -3.34
CA ILE A 259 27.44 13.33 -2.68
C ILE A 259 28.06 12.35 -3.68
N GLU A 260 29.25 11.83 -3.36
CA GLU A 260 29.90 10.79 -4.17
C GLU A 260 29.16 9.45 -4.09
N THR A 261 29.18 8.69 -5.18
CA THR A 261 28.48 7.40 -5.30
C THR A 261 29.47 6.26 -5.50
N ASN A 262 29.05 5.02 -5.22
CA ASN A 262 29.88 3.83 -5.41
C ASN A 262 29.98 3.34 -6.88
N ASN A 263 29.49 4.11 -7.85
CA ASN A 263 29.51 3.84 -9.29
C ASN A 263 28.83 2.51 -9.72
N TYR A 264 27.91 1.97 -8.91
CA TYR A 264 27.13 0.78 -9.28
C TYR A 264 26.28 1.02 -10.54
N SER A 265 26.40 0.13 -11.52
CA SER A 265 25.74 0.24 -12.84
C SER A 265 24.81 -0.94 -13.18
N GLY A 266 24.59 -1.85 -12.23
CA GLY A 266 23.69 -2.98 -12.41
C GLY A 266 22.21 -2.63 -12.23
N PRO A 267 21.31 -3.61 -12.40
CA PRO A 267 19.87 -3.41 -12.17
C PRO A 267 19.59 -3.06 -10.71
N SER A 268 18.60 -2.21 -10.49
CA SER A 268 18.21 -1.70 -9.17
C SER A 268 16.69 -1.67 -8.97
N LEU A 269 16.26 -1.39 -7.75
CA LEU A 269 14.83 -1.16 -7.46
C LEU A 269 14.23 -0.01 -8.30
N LEU A 270 15.02 1.00 -8.64
CA LEU A 270 14.56 2.14 -9.46
C LEU A 270 14.09 1.68 -10.85
N ASP A 271 14.76 0.69 -11.44
CA ASP A 271 14.38 0.12 -12.73
C ASP A 271 13.06 -0.65 -12.62
N GLN A 272 12.84 -1.35 -11.51
CA GLN A 272 11.58 -2.04 -11.23
C GLN A 272 10.43 -1.06 -11.05
N ILE A 273 10.64 0.04 -10.31
CA ILE A 273 9.63 1.10 -10.12
C ILE A 273 9.27 1.73 -11.47
N THR A 274 10.27 2.11 -12.27
CA THR A 274 10.07 2.79 -13.56
C THR A 274 9.37 1.91 -14.60
N THR A 275 9.59 0.59 -14.53
CA THR A 275 8.91 -0.37 -15.42
C THR A 275 7.42 -0.51 -15.10
N VAL A 276 7.03 -0.31 -13.84
CA VAL A 276 5.63 -0.40 -13.40
C VAL A 276 4.85 0.89 -13.68
N THR A 277 5.52 2.04 -13.83
CA THR A 277 4.91 3.35 -14.13
C THR A 277 4.81 3.70 -15.62
N LYS A 278 5.33 2.86 -16.52
CA LYS A 278 5.14 2.98 -17.98
C LYS A 278 3.98 2.12 -18.46
#